data_AF-A0AAN8GN64-F1
#
_entry.id   AF-A0AAN8GN64-F1
#
_cell.length_a   1.000
_cell.length_b   1.000
_cell.length_c   1.000
_cell.angle_alpha   90.00
_cell.angle_beta   90.00
_cell.angle_gamma   90.00
#
_symmetry.space_group_name_H-M   'P 1'
#
loop_
_entity.id
_entity.type
_entity.pdbx_description
1 polymer ?
#
loop_
_entity_poly.entity_id
_entity_poly.type
_entity_poly.pdbx_seq_one_letter_code
_entity_poly.pdbx_strand_id
1 'polypeptide(L)'
;MTSHDFFQRWKQLSQPQQEAQKIFKANHGMDTEVLKAKLLGLGSALLEDVDPNPENYVCAGVIQTKGQQVGCLLRLEPNSQAQMYRLTLRCSKDSVSKRLCELLAEQF
;
A
#
# COMPACT_ATOMS: atom_id res chain seq x y z
N MET A 1 9.15 -10.64 -4.73
CA MET A 1 8.57 -11.60 -3.76
C MET A 1 7.40 -12.29 -4.42
N THR A 2 7.10 -13.54 -4.07
CA THR A 2 5.94 -14.22 -4.64
C THR A 2 4.65 -13.78 -3.94
N SER A 3 3.49 -14.05 -4.55
CA SER A 3 2.18 -13.84 -3.91
C SER A 3 2.07 -14.59 -2.56
N HIS A 4 2.60 -15.82 -2.50
CA HIS A 4 2.64 -16.61 -1.27
C HIS A 4 3.43 -15.91 -0.17
N ASP A 5 4.65 -15.43 -0.47
CA ASP A 5 5.50 -14.72 0.49
C ASP A 5 4.83 -13.42 0.98
N PHE A 6 4.18 -12.69 0.08
CA PHE A 6 3.46 -11.46 0.43
C PHE A 6 2.36 -11.75 1.45
N PHE A 7 1.48 -12.72 1.19
CA PHE A 7 0.38 -13.02 2.10
C PHE A 7 0.84 -13.62 3.42
N GLN A 8 1.94 -14.38 3.43
CA GLN A 8 2.55 -14.84 4.69
C GLN A 8 2.97 -13.64 5.54
N ARG A 9 3.72 -12.68 4.98
CA ARG A 9 4.14 -11.47 5.69
C ARG A 9 2.96 -10.58 6.08
N TRP A 10 1.97 -10.45 5.21
CA TRP A 10 0.75 -9.69 5.46
C TRP A 10 0.01 -10.22 6.70
N LYS A 11 -0.12 -11.54 6.82
CA LYS A 11 -0.75 -12.20 7.98
C LYS A 11 0.08 -12.11 9.25
N GLN A 12 1.41 -12.04 9.15
CA GLN A 12 2.30 -11.83 10.31
C GLN A 12 2.16 -10.42 10.90
N LEU A 13 1.88 -9.41 10.06
CA LEU A 13 1.61 -8.03 10.49
C LEU A 13 0.12 -7.86 10.84
N SER A 14 -0.35 -8.58 11.87
CA SER A 14 -1.77 -8.66 12.24
C SER A 14 -2.16 -7.84 13.47
N GLN A 15 -1.19 -7.20 14.15
CA GLN A 15 -1.52 -6.36 15.30
C GLN A 15 -2.31 -5.13 14.84
N PRO A 16 -3.40 -4.73 15.52
CA PRO A 16 -4.25 -3.62 15.08
C PRO A 16 -3.49 -2.31 14.81
N GLN A 17 -2.49 -2.02 15.64
CA GLN A 17 -1.60 -0.87 15.55
C GLN A 17 -0.61 -0.90 14.37
N GLN A 18 -0.32 -2.09 13.83
CA GLN A 18 0.54 -2.25 12.65
C GLN A 18 -0.23 -2.02 11.35
N GLU A 19 -1.56 -2.02 11.37
CA GLU A 19 -2.41 -1.72 10.22
C GLU A 19 -2.90 -0.27 10.27
N ALA A 20 -2.78 0.44 9.15
CA ALA A 20 -3.45 1.71 8.94
C ALA A 20 -4.25 1.64 7.65
N GLN A 21 -5.56 1.88 7.75
CA GLN A 21 -6.47 1.89 6.61
C GLN A 21 -7.12 3.26 6.46
N LYS A 22 -7.25 3.72 5.22
CA LYS A 22 -7.99 4.93 4.89
C LYS A 22 -8.85 4.72 3.66
N ILE A 23 -10.10 5.12 3.77
CA ILE A 23 -11.04 5.21 2.64
C ILE A 23 -11.24 6.68 2.33
N PHE A 24 -10.96 7.09 1.10
CA PHE A 24 -10.96 8.51 0.73
C PHE A 24 -11.35 8.71 -0.74
N LYS A 25 -11.86 9.91 -1.05
CA LYS A 25 -12.22 10.29 -2.43
C LYS A 25 -10.95 10.57 -3.23
N ALA A 26 -10.94 10.17 -4.50
CA ALA A 26 -9.83 10.47 -5.40
C ALA A 26 -9.69 11.98 -5.60
N ASN A 27 -8.46 12.48 -5.49
CA ASN A 27 -8.14 13.88 -5.76
C ASN A 27 -8.02 14.14 -7.27
N HIS A 28 -7.71 13.11 -8.05
CA HIS A 28 -7.54 13.17 -9.50
C HIS A 28 -8.29 12.00 -10.18
N GLY A 29 -8.32 12.00 -11.52
CA GLY A 29 -8.82 10.85 -12.27
C GLY A 29 -8.04 9.57 -11.94
N MET A 30 -8.74 8.44 -11.90
CA MET A 30 -8.17 7.12 -11.59
C MET A 30 -7.54 6.46 -12.83
N ASP A 31 -6.59 7.13 -13.47
CA ASP A 31 -5.89 6.58 -14.62
C ASP A 31 -4.87 5.50 -14.18
N THR A 32 -4.98 4.31 -14.77
CA THR A 32 -4.16 3.14 -14.45
C THR A 32 -2.67 3.38 -14.62
N GLU A 33 -2.24 4.05 -15.69
CA GLU A 33 -0.81 4.30 -15.95
C GLU A 33 -0.25 5.32 -14.97
N VAL A 34 -1.02 6.38 -14.69
CA VAL A 34 -0.66 7.38 -13.67
C VAL A 34 -0.57 6.75 -12.28
N LEU A 35 -1.51 5.86 -11.92
CA LEU A 35 -1.48 5.14 -10.66
C LEU A 35 -0.24 4.25 -10.53
N LYS A 36 0.07 3.46 -11.55
CA LYS A 36 1.28 2.63 -11.58
C LYS A 36 2.55 3.49 -11.46
N ALA A 37 2.63 4.59 -12.20
CA ALA A 37 3.77 5.51 -12.14
C ALA A 37 3.95 6.12 -10.74
N LYS A 38 2.86 6.56 -10.10
CA LYS A 38 2.88 7.06 -8.71
C LYS A 38 3.39 5.99 -7.74
N LEU A 39 2.87 4.76 -7.83
CA LEU A 39 3.26 3.65 -6.96
C LEU A 39 4.73 3.24 -7.13
N LEU A 40 5.22 3.19 -8.36
CA LEU A 40 6.64 2.95 -8.66
C LEU A 40 7.52 4.10 -8.15
N GLY A 41 7.05 5.34 -8.25
CA GLY A 41 7.73 6.53 -7.74
C GLY A 41 7.90 6.57 -6.22
N LEU A 42 7.14 5.78 -5.47
CA LEU A 42 7.31 5.64 -4.00
C LEU A 42 8.61 4.93 -3.62
N GLY A 43 9.27 4.26 -4.56
CA GLY A 43 10.44 3.43 -4.29
C GLY A 43 10.11 2.05 -3.70
N SER A 44 8.82 1.67 -3.67
CA SER A 44 8.39 0.30 -3.39
C SER A 44 8.35 -0.55 -4.66
N ALA A 45 8.50 -1.86 -4.50
CA ALA A 45 8.24 -2.79 -5.59
C ALA A 45 6.72 -2.91 -5.79
N LEU A 46 6.24 -2.64 -7.01
CA LEU A 46 4.90 -2.98 -7.45
C LEU A 46 4.87 -4.48 -7.79
N LEU A 47 3.96 -5.23 -7.17
CA LEU A 47 3.87 -6.68 -7.30
C LEU A 47 2.67 -7.05 -8.16
N GLU A 48 2.94 -7.77 -9.24
CA GLU A 48 1.92 -8.29 -10.15
C GLU A 48 1.36 -9.63 -9.63
N ASP A 49 0.11 -9.93 -9.97
CA ASP A 49 -0.57 -11.20 -9.66
C ASP A 49 -0.57 -11.61 -8.17
N VAL A 50 -0.56 -10.63 -7.26
CA VAL A 50 -0.67 -10.87 -5.82
C VAL A 50 -2.11 -10.79 -5.34
N ASP A 51 -2.82 -9.71 -5.64
CA ASP A 51 -4.25 -9.63 -5.33
C ASP A 51 -5.05 -10.43 -6.37
N PRO A 52 -6.03 -11.25 -5.96
CA PRO A 52 -6.92 -11.90 -6.92
C PRO A 52 -7.77 -10.93 -7.74
N ASN A 53 -8.00 -9.70 -7.23
CA ASN A 53 -8.63 -8.63 -8.00
C ASN A 53 -7.57 -7.85 -8.81
N PRO A 54 -7.59 -7.91 -10.16
CA PRO A 54 -6.59 -7.25 -11.00
C PRO A 54 -6.64 -5.72 -10.96
N GLU A 55 -7.75 -5.14 -10.47
CA GLU A 55 -7.88 -3.68 -10.30
C GLU A 55 -7.14 -3.16 -9.07
N ASN A 56 -6.75 -4.06 -8.16
CA ASN A 56 -6.04 -3.69 -6.95
C ASN A 56 -4.53 -3.68 -7.19
N TYR A 57 -3.85 -2.77 -6.51
CA TYR A 57 -2.40 -2.67 -6.55
C TYR A 57 -1.81 -3.14 -5.23
N VAL A 58 -0.77 -3.97 -5.34
CA VAL A 58 -0.03 -4.45 -4.19
C VAL A 58 1.41 -3.97 -4.30
N CYS A 59 1.91 -3.33 -3.26
CA CYS A 59 3.31 -2.95 -3.19
C CYS A 59 3.98 -3.50 -1.93
N ALA A 60 5.27 -3.69 -2.02
CA ALA A 60 6.08 -4.02 -0.87
C ALA A 60 7.45 -3.33 -0.92
N GLY A 61 7.92 -2.90 0.23
CA GLY A 61 9.18 -2.19 0.35
C GLY A 61 9.76 -2.25 1.75
N VAL A 62 10.95 -1.67 1.91
CA VAL A 62 11.62 -1.53 3.20
C VAL A 62 12.06 -0.09 3.35
N ILE A 63 11.55 0.59 4.38
CA ILE A 63 12.05 1.89 4.77
C ILE A 63 13.33 1.68 5.58
N GLN A 64 14.43 2.20 5.05
CA GLN A 64 15.72 2.19 5.74
C GLN A 64 15.92 3.51 6.47
N THR A 65 16.21 3.42 7.76
CA THR A 65 16.66 4.53 8.59
C THR A 65 18.00 4.16 9.21
N LYS A 66 18.74 5.13 9.77
CA LYS A 66 20.04 4.86 10.41
C LYS A 66 19.97 3.78 11.52
N GLY A 67 18.84 3.69 12.23
CA GLY A 67 18.69 2.82 13.40
C GLY A 67 17.86 1.55 13.19
N GLN A 68 17.10 1.44 12.11
CA GLN A 68 16.24 0.27 11.85
C GLN A 68 15.79 0.19 10.39
N GLN A 69 15.38 -1.02 9.99
CA GLN A 69 14.65 -1.29 8.76
C GLN A 69 13.20 -1.61 9.09
N VAL A 70 12.27 -1.01 8.36
CA VAL A 70 10.83 -1.22 8.54
C VAL A 70 10.25 -1.82 7.27
N GLY A 71 9.83 -3.08 7.34
CA GLY A 71 9.12 -3.73 6.25
C GLY A 71 7.73 -3.11 6.12
N CYS A 72 7.34 -2.75 4.90
CA CYS A 72 6.09 -2.07 4.58
C CYS A 72 5.38 -2.83 3.46
N LEU A 73 4.12 -3.18 3.68
CA LEU A 73 3.22 -3.79 2.71
C LEU A 73 2.05 -2.84 2.47
N LEU A 74 1.67 -2.67 1.20
CA LEU A 74 0.63 -1.76 0.76
C LEU A 74 -0.36 -2.51 -0.12
N ARG A 75 -1.65 -2.23 0.09
CA ARG A 75 -2.73 -2.63 -0.80
C ARG A 75 -3.59 -1.39 -1.11
N LEU A 76 -3.68 -1.02 -2.37
CA LEU A 76 -4.53 0.07 -2.86
C LEU A 76 -5.67 -0.54 -3.69
N GLU A 77 -6.90 -0.23 -3.31
CA GLU A 77 -8.12 -0.75 -3.92
C GLU A 77 -8.93 0.42 -4.49
N PRO A 78 -8.80 0.73 -5.78
CA PRO A 78 -9.61 1.73 -6.45
C PRO A 78 -11.06 1.29 -6.62
N ASN A 79 -11.99 2.22 -6.48
CA ASN A 79 -13.37 2.07 -6.90
C ASN A 79 -13.71 3.20 -7.87
N SER A 80 -13.56 2.91 -9.16
CA SER A 80 -13.78 3.87 -10.26
C SER A 80 -15.22 4.38 -10.33
N GLN A 81 -16.22 3.58 -9.92
CA GLN A 81 -17.62 4.01 -9.92
C GLN A 81 -17.89 5.04 -8.81
N ALA A 82 -17.38 4.80 -7.60
CA ALA A 82 -17.57 5.69 -6.46
C ALA A 82 -16.54 6.86 -6.43
N GLN A 83 -15.50 6.80 -7.27
CA GLN A 83 -14.34 7.69 -7.22
C GLN A 83 -13.69 7.71 -5.83
N MET A 84 -13.58 6.53 -5.20
CA MET A 84 -12.98 6.32 -3.89
C MET A 84 -11.83 5.33 -3.96
N TYR A 85 -10.85 5.46 -3.06
CA TYR A 85 -9.82 4.46 -2.80
C TYR A 85 -9.98 3.87 -1.41
N ARG A 86 -9.65 2.60 -1.24
CA ARG A 86 -9.28 2.01 0.06
C ARG A 86 -7.78 1.71 0.04
N LEU A 87 -7.01 2.43 0.85
CA LEU A 87 -5.59 2.20 1.05
C LEU A 87 -5.39 1.49 2.39
N THR A 88 -4.69 0.35 2.37
CA THR A 88 -4.29 -0.36 3.59
C THR A 88 -2.78 -0.52 3.61
N LEU A 89 -2.15 -0.05 4.69
CA LEU A 89 -0.74 -0.28 4.97
C LEU A 89 -0.55 -1.17 6.18
N ARG A 90 0.38 -2.11 6.07
CA ARG A 90 0.87 -2.91 7.18
C ARG A 90 2.38 -2.82 7.24
N CYS A 91 2.90 -2.31 8.35
CA CYS A 91 4.34 -2.18 8.57
C CYS A 91 4.76 -2.82 9.89
N SER A 92 6.03 -3.20 10.01
CA SER A 92 6.58 -3.72 11.27
C SER A 92 6.66 -2.67 12.40
N LYS A 93 6.30 -1.41 12.12
CA LYS A 93 6.28 -0.29 13.08
C LYS A 93 5.04 0.57 12.90
N ASP A 94 4.25 0.70 13.96
CA ASP A 94 2.93 1.32 14.00
C ASP A 94 2.92 2.76 13.47
N SER A 95 3.88 3.57 13.94
CA SER A 95 3.99 4.97 13.54
C SER A 95 4.29 5.13 12.04
N VAL A 96 4.94 4.15 11.43
CA VAL A 96 5.24 4.14 10.00
C VAL A 96 3.99 3.79 9.20
N SER A 97 3.23 2.78 9.61
CA SER A 97 1.95 2.44 8.96
C SER A 97 1.03 3.64 8.88
N LYS A 98 0.83 4.33 10.02
CA LYS A 98 -0.03 5.52 10.08
C LYS A 98 0.49 6.64 9.20
N ARG A 99 1.79 6.99 9.33
CA ARG A 99 2.36 8.13 8.61
C ARG A 99 2.37 7.94 7.09
N LEU A 100 2.72 6.75 6.63
CA LEU A 100 2.69 6.44 5.20
C LEU A 100 1.26 6.42 4.67
N CYS A 101 0.29 5.86 5.42
CA CYS A 101 -1.10 5.82 4.98
C CYS A 101 -1.68 7.24 4.82
N GLU A 102 -1.35 8.15 5.73
CA GLU A 102 -1.71 9.56 5.62
C GLU A 102 -1.11 10.24 4.39
N LEU A 103 0.22 10.14 4.21
CA LEU A 103 0.94 10.77 3.10
C LEU A 103 0.49 10.26 1.73
N LEU A 104 0.33 8.95 1.61
CA LEU A 104 -0.04 8.33 0.33
C LEU A 104 -1.48 8.65 -0.05
N ALA A 105 -2.40 8.76 0.92
CA ALA A 105 -3.78 9.14 0.63
C ALA A 105 -3.90 10.56 0.02
N GLU A 106 -2.92 11.44 0.23
CA GLU A 106 -2.89 12.76 -0.42
C GLU A 106 -2.48 12.70 -1.89
N GLN A 107 -1.81 11.62 -2.32
CA GLN A 107 -1.28 11.48 -3.67
C GLN A 107 -2.30 10.92 -4.68
N PHE A 108 -3.42 10.38 -4.21
CA PHE A 108 -4.39 9.65 -5.04
C PHE A 108 -5.73 10.38 -5.16
#